data_AF-A0A4Y8XYB0-F1
#
_entry.id   AF-A0A4Y8XYB0-F1
#
_cell.length_a   1.000
_cell.length_b   1.000
_cell.length_c   1.000
_cell.angle_alpha   90.00
_cell.angle_beta   90.00
_cell.angle_gamma   90.00
#
_symmetry.space_group_name_H-M   'P 1'
#
loop_
_entity.id
_entity.type
_entity.pdbx_description
1 polymer ?
#
loop_
_entity_poly.entity_id
_entity_poly.type
_entity_poly.pdbx_seq_one_letter_code
_entity_poly.pdbx_strand_id
1 'polypeptide(L)'
;MSGQSLLVPGELSPVRSVPAKIRRPEYVGKPLPAPYTGPEVQSDETVELMRIAGRIAAQAMEEAAKHIAPGVTTDELDRVAHEFMVDHGAYPSTLGYREFPKSLCTSVNEVICHGIPDSTVLRDGDIVNLDVTAYINGVHGDNNATYYCGDVDEESRLLVERTRESLNRAIKAVRPGRQVNVIGRVIESYAKRFGYGVVRDFTGHGINSSFHSGLIIPHYDSPHATTVMRPGMTFTIEPMLTLGTHEHDMWDDGWTVVTKDRKRTAQFEHTLVVTDTGAEILTLP
;
A
#
# COMPACT_ATOMS: atom_id res chain seq x y z
N MET A 1 -10.52 -15.91 20.45
CA MET A 1 -10.48 -14.44 20.55
C MET A 1 -9.40 -14.10 21.56
N SER A 2 -8.19 -13.81 21.09
CA SER A 2 -7.13 -13.26 21.94
C SER A 2 -7.67 -11.98 22.58
N GLY A 3 -7.49 -11.83 23.89
CA GLY A 3 -8.03 -10.73 24.70
C GLY A 3 -7.36 -9.37 24.45
N GLN A 4 -7.08 -9.05 23.20
CA GLN A 4 -6.42 -7.81 22.80
C GLN A 4 -7.47 -6.70 22.72
N SER A 5 -7.23 -5.60 23.44
CA SER A 5 -8.04 -4.40 23.33
C SER A 5 -8.02 -3.87 21.89
N LEU A 6 -9.13 -3.27 21.45
CA LEU A 6 -9.17 -2.52 20.19
C LEU A 6 -8.07 -1.45 20.15
N LEU A 7 -7.58 -1.16 18.96
CA LEU A 7 -6.63 -0.08 18.75
C LEU A 7 -7.27 1.28 19.04
N VAL A 8 -6.45 2.19 19.55
CA VAL A 8 -6.77 3.61 19.75
C VAL A 8 -5.58 4.42 19.25
N PRO A 9 -5.79 5.68 18.80
CA PRO A 9 -4.68 6.54 18.39
C PRO A 9 -3.65 6.71 19.51
N GLY A 10 -2.38 6.59 19.16
CA GLY A 10 -1.23 6.92 20.01
C GLY A 10 -0.79 8.38 19.89
N GLU A 11 0.31 8.70 20.55
CA GLU A 11 0.94 10.02 20.46
C GLU A 11 1.85 10.11 19.23
N LEU A 12 1.74 11.21 18.47
CA LEU A 12 2.58 11.47 17.30
C LEU A 12 3.91 12.10 17.71
N SER A 13 5.02 11.53 17.23
CA SER A 13 6.31 12.21 17.27
C SER A 13 6.38 13.35 16.23
N PRO A 14 7.28 14.35 16.39
CA PRO A 14 7.46 15.42 15.41
C PRO A 14 7.73 14.92 13.99
N VAL A 15 7.31 15.69 13.00
CA VAL A 15 7.54 15.39 11.58
C VAL A 15 9.05 15.32 11.29
N ARG A 16 9.48 14.24 10.63
CA ARG A 16 10.89 13.99 10.30
C ARG A 16 11.34 14.87 9.13
N SER A 17 12.56 15.40 9.20
CA SER A 17 13.10 16.32 8.19
C SER A 17 13.74 15.58 7.01
N VAL A 18 13.37 15.95 5.79
CA VAL A 18 14.06 15.49 4.57
C VAL A 18 15.11 16.52 4.14
N PRO A 19 16.39 16.14 3.89
CA PRO A 19 17.43 17.05 3.41
C PRO A 19 17.01 17.88 2.18
N ALA A 20 17.39 19.16 2.15
CA ALA A 20 17.00 20.08 1.08
C ALA A 20 17.45 19.62 -0.33
N LYS A 21 18.54 18.85 -0.42
CA LYS A 21 19.08 18.30 -1.67
C LYS A 21 18.19 17.24 -2.33
N ILE A 22 17.30 16.60 -1.56
CA ILE A 22 16.37 15.59 -2.08
C ILE A 22 15.21 16.31 -2.75
N ARG A 23 14.94 15.95 -4.00
CA ARG A 23 13.85 16.53 -4.77
C ARG A 23 12.52 16.14 -4.11
N ARG A 24 11.69 17.13 -3.82
CA ARG A 24 10.34 16.93 -3.28
C ARG A 24 9.34 16.74 -4.42
N PRO A 25 8.31 15.89 -4.25
CA PRO A 25 7.18 15.86 -5.16
C PRO A 25 6.37 17.16 -5.04
N GLU A 26 5.54 17.43 -6.05
CA GLU A 26 4.96 18.76 -6.25
C GLU A 26 3.93 19.18 -5.19
N TYR A 27 3.32 18.22 -4.51
CA TYR A 27 2.29 18.45 -3.49
C TYR A 27 2.84 18.87 -2.13
N VAL A 28 4.14 18.73 -1.88
CA VAL A 28 4.72 19.07 -0.57
C VAL A 28 4.59 20.56 -0.31
N GLY A 29 3.88 20.92 0.76
CA GLY A 29 3.56 22.31 1.11
C GLY A 29 2.31 22.85 0.41
N LYS A 30 1.51 22.00 -0.23
CA LYS A 30 0.21 22.34 -0.83
C LYS A 30 -0.91 21.58 -0.14
N PRO A 31 -2.15 22.11 -0.13
CA PRO A 31 -3.29 21.43 0.48
C PRO A 31 -3.67 20.14 -0.27
N LEU A 32 -3.51 20.13 -1.59
CA LEU A 32 -3.85 18.98 -2.44
C LEU A 32 -2.83 18.84 -3.59
N PRO A 33 -2.58 17.61 -4.07
CA PRO A 33 -1.86 17.37 -5.31
C PRO A 33 -2.56 17.99 -6.52
N ALA A 34 -1.77 18.41 -7.50
CA ALA A 34 -2.30 18.83 -8.79
C ALA A 34 -2.95 17.63 -9.52
N PRO A 35 -4.10 17.82 -10.21
CA PRO A 35 -4.68 16.77 -11.05
C PRO A 35 -3.68 16.30 -12.11
N TYR A 36 -3.50 14.99 -12.22
CA TYR A 36 -2.67 14.41 -13.26
C TYR A 36 -3.37 14.48 -14.62
N THR A 37 -2.64 14.95 -15.63
CA THR A 37 -3.15 15.09 -17.01
C THR A 37 -2.25 14.40 -18.04
N GLY A 38 -1.24 13.67 -17.57
CA GLY A 38 -0.32 12.92 -18.42
C GLY A 38 -0.92 11.60 -18.91
N PRO A 39 -0.17 10.86 -19.75
CA PRO A 39 -0.62 9.57 -20.26
C PRO A 39 -0.58 8.50 -19.15
N GLU A 40 -1.46 7.51 -19.25
CA GLU A 40 -1.36 6.28 -18.43
C GLU A 40 -0.28 5.33 -18.96
N VAL A 41 -0.02 5.36 -20.27
CA VAL A 41 1.05 4.59 -20.92
C VAL A 41 2.36 5.38 -20.82
N GLN A 42 3.34 4.81 -20.11
CA GLN A 42 4.64 5.42 -19.89
C GLN A 42 5.65 5.02 -20.99
N SER A 43 6.68 5.85 -21.18
CA SER A 43 7.84 5.49 -21.99
C SER A 43 8.73 4.49 -21.24
N ASP A 44 9.55 3.74 -21.99
CA ASP A 44 10.52 2.81 -21.41
C ASP A 44 11.49 3.50 -20.42
N GLU A 45 11.86 4.75 -20.70
CA GLU A 45 12.69 5.58 -19.81
C GLU A 45 11.98 5.84 -18.47
N THR A 46 10.71 6.25 -18.50
CA THR A 46 9.92 6.46 -17.28
C THR A 46 9.77 5.16 -16.49
N VAL A 47 9.52 4.04 -17.17
CA VAL A 47 9.42 2.72 -16.51
C VAL A 47 10.73 2.33 -15.83
N GLU A 48 11.89 2.61 -16.44
CA GLU A 48 13.19 2.36 -15.82
C GLU A 48 13.42 3.22 -14.56
N LEU A 49 13.01 4.50 -14.59
CA LEU A 49 13.05 5.33 -13.39
C LEU A 49 12.11 4.80 -12.29
N MET A 50 10.95 4.26 -12.67
CA MET A 50 10.01 3.64 -11.74
C MET A 50 10.56 2.34 -11.14
N ARG A 51 11.37 1.56 -11.88
CA ARG A 51 12.09 0.40 -11.31
C ARG A 51 13.04 0.83 -10.20
N ILE A 52 13.72 1.97 -10.36
CA ILE A 52 14.61 2.51 -9.31
C ILE A 52 13.79 2.92 -8.08
N ALA A 53 12.70 3.67 -8.28
CA ALA A 53 11.83 4.11 -7.19
C ALA A 53 11.21 2.91 -6.45
N GLY A 54 10.67 1.94 -7.20
CA GLY A 54 10.05 0.74 -6.66
C GLY A 54 11.02 -0.17 -5.91
N ARG A 55 12.27 -0.30 -6.37
CA ARG A 55 13.31 -1.03 -5.63
C ARG A 55 13.65 -0.37 -4.30
N ILE A 56 13.78 0.96 -4.27
CA ILE A 56 14.06 1.69 -3.04
C ILE A 56 12.90 1.54 -2.05
N ALA A 57 11.66 1.64 -2.51
CA ALA A 57 10.46 1.43 -1.68
C ALA A 57 10.40 0.00 -1.10
N ALA A 58 10.65 -1.01 -1.95
CA ALA A 58 10.70 -2.41 -1.53
C ALA A 58 11.80 -2.66 -0.48
N GLN A 59 13.01 -2.14 -0.70
CA GLN A 59 14.12 -2.30 0.23
C GLN A 59 13.90 -1.53 1.55
N ALA A 60 13.27 -0.35 1.50
CA ALA A 60 12.88 0.40 2.70
C ALA A 60 11.85 -0.36 3.54
N MET A 61 10.85 -0.96 2.88
CA MET A 61 9.87 -1.83 3.53
C MET A 61 10.53 -3.05 4.17
N GLU A 62 11.44 -3.73 3.45
CA GLU A 62 12.19 -4.86 3.99
C GLU A 62 13.09 -4.47 5.17
N GLU A 63 13.71 -3.29 5.13
CA GLU A 63 14.50 -2.79 6.24
C GLU A 63 13.63 -2.54 7.48
N ALA A 64 12.50 -1.83 7.33
CA ALA A 64 11.56 -1.62 8.44
C ALA A 64 11.00 -2.94 8.97
N ALA A 65 10.71 -3.90 8.10
CA ALA A 65 10.16 -5.19 8.49
C ALA A 65 11.10 -6.00 9.40
N LYS A 66 12.43 -5.82 9.31
CA LYS A 66 13.41 -6.47 10.21
C LYS A 66 13.25 -6.04 11.67
N HIS A 67 12.62 -4.88 11.90
CA HIS A 67 12.40 -4.32 13.23
C HIS A 67 11.04 -4.69 13.81
N ILE A 68 10.19 -5.43 13.09
CA ILE A 68 8.89 -5.87 13.61
C ILE A 68 9.10 -6.89 14.72
N ALA A 69 8.82 -6.48 15.94
CA ALA A 69 8.87 -7.33 17.13
C ALA A 69 7.93 -6.79 18.21
N PRO A 70 7.44 -7.65 19.13
CA PRO A 70 6.69 -7.19 20.29
C PRO A 70 7.49 -6.16 21.09
N GLY A 71 6.85 -5.04 21.43
CA GLY A 71 7.49 -3.92 22.14
C GLY A 71 7.98 -2.77 21.24
N VAL A 72 8.03 -2.95 19.92
CA VAL A 72 8.41 -1.90 18.96
C VAL A 72 7.21 -1.03 18.61
N THR A 73 7.40 0.28 18.50
CA THR A 73 6.33 1.20 18.11
C THR A 73 6.21 1.30 16.59
N THR A 74 5.02 1.65 16.09
CA THR A 74 4.82 1.96 14.68
C THR A 74 5.66 3.18 14.24
N ASP A 75 5.85 4.19 15.11
CA ASP A 75 6.73 5.34 14.84
C ASP A 75 8.23 4.97 14.68
N GLU A 76 8.68 3.87 15.29
CA GLU A 76 10.04 3.35 15.08
C GLU A 76 10.17 2.71 13.69
N LEU A 77 9.13 2.02 13.21
CA LEU A 77 9.11 1.48 11.84
C LEU A 77 9.11 2.62 10.80
N ASP A 78 8.35 3.69 11.07
CA ASP A 78 8.41 4.94 10.27
C ASP A 78 9.82 5.52 10.21
N ARG A 79 10.51 5.60 11.36
CA ARG A 79 11.88 6.08 11.43
C ARG A 79 12.80 5.30 10.50
N VAL A 80 12.75 3.97 10.58
CA VAL A 80 13.63 3.09 9.80
C VAL A 80 13.41 3.27 8.30
N ALA A 81 12.15 3.24 7.82
CA ALA A 81 11.92 3.43 6.38
C ALA A 81 12.22 4.87 5.91
N HIS A 82 11.94 5.88 6.76
CA HIS A 82 12.28 7.27 6.48
C HIS A 82 13.78 7.44 6.24
N GLU A 83 14.59 6.98 7.20
CA GLU A 83 16.05 7.06 7.12
C GLU A 83 16.57 6.30 5.90
N PHE A 84 16.07 5.09 5.67
CA PHE A 84 16.45 4.31 4.49
C PHE A 84 16.17 5.07 3.19
N MET A 85 14.96 5.58 2.98
CA MET A 85 14.61 6.30 1.75
C MET A 85 15.47 7.56 1.59
N VAL A 86 15.69 8.32 2.66
CA VAL A 86 16.50 9.55 2.65
C VAL A 86 17.97 9.24 2.33
N ASP A 87 18.53 8.18 2.89
CA ASP A 87 19.91 7.74 2.62
C ASP A 87 20.11 7.30 1.17
N HIS A 88 19.05 6.80 0.53
CA HIS A 88 19.03 6.44 -0.90
C HIS A 88 18.63 7.61 -1.81
N GLY A 89 18.51 8.83 -1.26
CA GLY A 89 18.20 10.04 -2.00
C GLY A 89 16.75 10.16 -2.48
N ALA A 90 15.87 9.30 -1.98
CA ALA A 90 14.44 9.33 -2.25
C ALA A 90 13.67 10.16 -1.21
N TYR A 91 12.57 10.74 -1.63
CA TYR A 91 11.61 11.39 -0.75
C TYR A 91 10.50 10.39 -0.36
N PRO A 92 10.13 10.23 0.92
CA PRO A 92 8.99 9.42 1.33
C PRO A 92 7.68 10.02 0.82
N SER A 93 7.00 9.38 -0.13
CA SER A 93 5.90 10.04 -0.86
C SER A 93 4.72 10.40 0.03
N THR A 94 4.40 9.57 1.02
CA THR A 94 3.30 9.84 1.97
C THR A 94 3.55 11.12 2.78
N LEU A 95 4.80 11.51 3.00
CA LEU A 95 5.14 12.64 3.86
C LEU A 95 4.68 13.98 3.28
N GLY A 96 3.65 14.56 3.89
CA GLY A 96 3.00 15.80 3.46
C GLY A 96 2.01 15.62 2.32
N TYR A 97 1.73 14.38 1.88
CA TYR A 97 0.68 14.10 0.91
C TYR A 97 -0.69 14.34 1.55
N ARG A 98 -1.41 15.37 1.10
CA ARG A 98 -2.67 15.83 1.72
C ARG A 98 -2.55 16.01 3.24
N GLU A 99 -1.40 16.53 3.69
CA GLU A 99 -1.07 16.74 5.10
C GLU A 99 -0.83 15.46 5.93
N PHE A 100 -0.69 14.28 5.31
CA PHE A 100 -0.29 13.06 6.03
C PHE A 100 1.08 13.27 6.75
N PRO A 101 1.20 12.94 8.05
CA PRO A 101 2.30 13.44 8.88
C PRO A 101 3.55 12.54 8.91
N LYS A 102 3.51 11.36 8.27
CA LYS A 102 4.54 10.31 8.39
C LYS A 102 5.04 9.85 7.02
N SER A 103 6.05 9.00 7.02
CA SER A 103 6.85 8.59 5.86
C SER A 103 6.43 7.24 5.29
N LEU A 104 5.58 6.50 6.01
CA LEU A 104 4.92 5.28 5.59
C LEU A 104 3.58 5.13 6.33
N CYS A 105 2.72 4.20 5.91
CA CYS A 105 1.53 3.83 6.69
C CYS A 105 1.76 2.51 7.43
N THR A 106 1.38 2.45 8.71
CA THR A 106 1.43 1.23 9.54
C THR A 106 0.02 0.82 9.93
N SER A 107 -0.50 -0.24 9.32
CA SER A 107 -1.89 -0.66 9.53
C SER A 107 -1.92 -1.97 10.32
N VAL A 108 -2.21 -1.86 11.62
CA VAL A 108 -2.20 -2.99 12.57
C VAL A 108 -3.60 -3.59 12.68
N ASN A 109 -3.71 -4.93 12.66
CA ASN A 109 -4.92 -5.70 12.95
C ASN A 109 -6.18 -5.26 12.18
N GLU A 110 -7.10 -4.51 12.79
CA GLU A 110 -8.35 -4.04 12.19
C GLU A 110 -8.21 -2.82 11.28
N VAL A 111 -7.03 -2.19 11.27
CA VAL A 111 -6.72 -1.06 10.38
C VAL A 111 -6.56 -1.58 8.96
N ILE A 112 -7.47 -1.17 8.06
CA ILE A 112 -7.52 -1.54 6.64
C ILE A 112 -6.34 -0.96 5.88
N CYS A 113 -6.14 0.35 5.99
CA CYS A 113 -5.06 1.08 5.35
C CYS A 113 -4.86 2.44 6.04
N HIS A 114 -3.79 3.14 5.64
CA HIS A 114 -3.49 4.52 6.06
C HIS A 114 -3.36 4.74 7.57
N GLY A 115 -3.04 3.70 8.35
CA GLY A 115 -2.72 3.88 9.76
C GLY A 115 -1.51 4.80 9.93
N ILE A 116 -1.66 5.86 10.73
CA ILE A 116 -0.58 6.81 10.98
C ILE A 116 0.40 6.22 12.00
N PRO A 117 1.71 6.10 11.68
CA PRO A 117 2.72 5.72 12.66
C PRO A 117 2.74 6.65 13.89
N ASP A 118 2.69 6.06 15.07
CA ASP A 118 2.54 6.75 16.36
C ASP A 118 3.17 5.94 17.51
N SER A 119 2.83 6.27 18.76
CA SER A 119 3.31 5.54 19.93
C SER A 119 2.69 4.15 20.13
N THR A 120 1.88 3.63 19.19
CA THR A 120 1.29 2.29 19.27
C THR A 120 2.38 1.23 19.31
N VAL A 121 2.41 0.47 20.39
CA VAL A 121 3.35 -0.63 20.60
C VAL A 121 2.79 -1.91 20.00
N LEU A 122 3.52 -2.51 19.07
CA LEU A 122 3.23 -3.84 18.54
C LEU A 122 3.29 -4.89 19.64
N ARG A 123 2.35 -5.82 19.61
CA ARG A 123 2.21 -6.90 20.59
C ARG A 123 2.39 -8.24 19.91
N ASP A 124 2.77 -9.23 20.70
CA ASP A 124 2.80 -10.62 20.25
C ASP A 124 1.42 -11.04 19.73
N GLY A 125 1.40 -11.64 18.54
CA GLY A 125 0.21 -12.05 17.84
C GLY A 125 -0.47 -10.98 16.98
N ASP A 126 0.09 -9.76 16.87
CA ASP A 126 -0.38 -8.77 15.90
C ASP A 126 0.00 -9.14 14.47
N ILE A 127 -0.83 -8.69 13.52
CA ILE A 127 -0.41 -8.51 12.13
C ILE A 127 -0.29 -7.02 11.83
N VAL A 128 0.72 -6.64 11.05
CA VAL A 128 0.97 -5.24 10.70
C VAL A 128 1.32 -5.12 9.23
N ASN A 129 0.58 -4.30 8.50
CA ASN A 129 0.93 -3.89 7.14
C ASN A 129 1.85 -2.67 7.19
N LEU A 130 2.93 -2.73 6.40
CA LEU A 130 3.80 -1.59 6.11
C LEU A 130 3.59 -1.18 4.65
N ASP A 131 3.18 0.06 4.44
CA ASP A 131 2.92 0.63 3.12
C ASP A 131 3.88 1.78 2.83
N VAL A 132 4.73 1.59 1.82
CA VAL A 132 5.91 2.40 1.57
C VAL A 132 5.95 2.82 0.11
N THR A 133 5.99 4.14 -0.09
CA THR A 133 6.12 4.74 -1.41
C THR A 133 7.34 5.65 -1.48
N ALA A 134 8.28 5.39 -2.39
CA ALA A 134 9.46 6.23 -2.60
C ALA A 134 9.30 7.14 -3.83
N TYR A 135 9.72 8.40 -3.72
CA TYR A 135 9.80 9.34 -4.84
C TYR A 135 11.25 9.67 -5.17
N ILE A 136 11.68 9.35 -6.38
CA ILE A 136 13.02 9.66 -6.88
C ILE A 136 12.98 9.87 -8.39
N ASN A 137 13.87 10.69 -8.93
CA ASN A 137 13.97 10.97 -10.38
C ASN A 137 12.67 11.46 -11.04
N GLY A 138 11.73 12.01 -10.26
CA GLY A 138 10.48 12.53 -10.80
C GLY A 138 9.33 11.52 -10.86
N VAL A 139 9.50 10.30 -10.34
CA VAL A 139 8.48 9.25 -10.33
C VAL A 139 8.34 8.61 -8.95
N HIS A 140 7.23 7.93 -8.73
CA HIS A 140 6.89 7.17 -7.53
C HIS A 140 7.02 5.66 -7.77
N GLY A 141 7.36 4.91 -6.73
CA GLY A 141 7.24 3.45 -6.68
C GLY A 141 6.61 3.03 -5.36
N ASP A 142 5.60 2.16 -5.43
CA ASP A 142 4.67 1.89 -4.32
C ASP A 142 4.44 0.41 -4.06
N ASN A 143 4.51 0.03 -2.79
CA ASN A 143 4.31 -1.34 -2.35
C ASN A 143 4.00 -1.42 -0.85
N ASN A 144 3.30 -2.49 -0.51
CA ASN A 144 3.02 -2.84 0.87
C ASN A 144 2.98 -4.35 1.09
N ALA A 145 3.18 -4.76 2.33
CA ALA A 145 3.06 -6.15 2.74
C ALA A 145 2.62 -6.24 4.20
N THR A 146 1.81 -7.26 4.50
CA THR A 146 1.43 -7.60 5.88
C THR A 146 2.41 -8.60 6.48
N TYR A 147 2.91 -8.28 7.67
CA TYR A 147 3.89 -9.04 8.44
C TYR A 147 3.30 -9.55 9.75
N TYR A 148 3.95 -10.58 10.31
CA TYR A 148 3.62 -11.15 11.62
C TYR A 148 4.48 -10.51 12.71
N CYS A 149 3.88 -10.15 13.84
CA CYS A 149 4.60 -9.72 15.03
C CYS A 149 4.57 -10.82 16.09
N GLY A 150 5.69 -11.53 16.25
CA GLY A 150 5.78 -12.66 17.17
C GLY A 150 4.99 -13.88 16.69
N ASP A 151 4.31 -14.58 17.59
CA ASP A 151 3.53 -15.79 17.27
C ASP A 151 2.05 -15.45 16.98
N VAL A 152 1.64 -15.59 15.72
CA VAL A 152 0.28 -15.26 15.26
C VAL A 152 -0.61 -16.50 15.20
N ASP A 153 -1.88 -16.34 15.53
CA ASP A 153 -2.87 -17.41 15.40
C ASP A 153 -3.07 -17.87 13.94
N GLU A 154 -3.59 -19.08 13.77
CA GLU A 154 -3.78 -19.69 12.46
C GLU A 154 -4.77 -18.91 11.57
N GLU A 155 -5.81 -18.28 12.13
CA GLU A 155 -6.79 -17.52 11.34
C GLU A 155 -6.12 -16.30 10.71
N SER A 156 -5.28 -15.60 11.47
CA SER A 156 -4.51 -14.44 11.03
C SER A 156 -3.41 -14.82 10.03
N ARG A 157 -2.70 -15.93 10.27
CA ARG A 157 -1.72 -16.46 9.30
C ARG A 157 -2.38 -16.80 7.96
N LEU A 158 -3.53 -17.48 7.99
CA LEU A 158 -4.27 -17.83 6.79
C LEU A 158 -4.82 -16.59 6.06
N LEU A 159 -5.28 -15.57 6.79
CA LEU A 159 -5.69 -14.29 6.20
C LEU A 159 -4.55 -13.68 5.38
N VAL A 160 -3.38 -13.50 5.99
CA VAL A 160 -2.19 -12.92 5.34
C VAL A 160 -1.75 -13.73 4.13
N GLU A 161 -1.64 -15.06 4.26
CA GLU A 161 -1.27 -15.95 3.15
C GLU A 161 -2.23 -15.82 1.96
N ARG A 162 -3.54 -15.77 2.24
CA ARG A 162 -4.60 -15.70 1.22
C ARG A 162 -4.70 -14.32 0.60
N THR A 163 -4.49 -13.24 1.34
CA THR A 163 -4.40 -11.89 0.75
C THR A 163 -3.26 -11.81 -0.25
N ARG A 164 -2.06 -12.29 0.12
CA ARG A 164 -0.91 -12.36 -0.80
C ARG A 164 -1.20 -13.19 -2.04
N GLU A 165 -1.83 -14.36 -1.87
CA GLU A 165 -2.21 -15.21 -3.00
C GLU A 165 -3.28 -14.56 -3.90
N SER A 166 -4.18 -13.74 -3.34
CA SER A 166 -5.17 -13.00 -4.14
C SER A 166 -4.50 -11.96 -5.05
N LEU A 167 -3.49 -11.24 -4.54
CA LEU A 167 -2.64 -10.35 -5.33
C LEU A 167 -1.92 -11.12 -6.45
N ASN A 168 -1.24 -12.23 -6.10
CA ASN A 168 -0.52 -13.04 -7.09
C ASN A 168 -1.43 -13.54 -8.23
N ARG A 169 -2.68 -13.88 -7.93
CA ARG A 169 -3.68 -14.28 -8.93
C ARG A 169 -4.12 -13.11 -9.80
N ALA A 170 -4.34 -11.95 -9.19
CA ALA A 170 -4.69 -10.73 -9.91
C ALA A 170 -3.61 -10.31 -10.90
N ILE A 171 -2.34 -10.30 -10.47
CA ILE A 171 -1.18 -9.97 -11.34
C ILE A 171 -1.15 -10.90 -12.56
N LYS A 172 -1.37 -12.20 -12.38
CA LYS A 172 -1.43 -13.18 -13.49
C LYS A 172 -2.59 -12.94 -14.48
N ALA A 173 -3.61 -12.20 -14.07
CA ALA A 173 -4.76 -11.86 -14.91
C ALA A 173 -4.52 -10.62 -15.79
N VAL A 174 -3.50 -9.81 -15.46
CA VAL A 174 -3.09 -8.63 -16.22
C VAL A 174 -2.55 -9.05 -17.58
N ARG A 175 -3.20 -8.57 -18.64
CA ARG A 175 -2.80 -8.78 -20.05
C ARG A 175 -3.26 -7.60 -20.90
N PRO A 176 -2.51 -7.23 -21.96
CA PRO A 176 -2.98 -6.28 -22.96
C PRO A 176 -4.35 -6.66 -23.54
N GLY A 177 -5.17 -5.64 -23.81
CA GLY A 177 -6.49 -5.80 -24.41
C GLY A 177 -7.60 -6.26 -23.45
N ARG A 178 -7.26 -6.65 -22.22
CA ARG A 178 -8.25 -6.94 -21.17
C ARG A 178 -8.66 -5.68 -20.42
N GLN A 179 -9.89 -5.67 -19.91
CA GLN A 179 -10.37 -4.60 -19.03
C GLN A 179 -9.87 -4.82 -17.59
N VAL A 180 -9.66 -3.73 -16.86
CA VAL A 180 -9.18 -3.78 -15.46
C VAL A 180 -10.16 -4.48 -14.51
N ASN A 181 -11.47 -4.53 -14.82
CA ASN A 181 -12.46 -5.27 -14.03
C ASN A 181 -12.12 -6.75 -13.77
N VAL A 182 -11.28 -7.37 -14.61
CA VAL A 182 -10.85 -8.75 -14.42
C VAL A 182 -10.03 -8.94 -13.15
N ILE A 183 -9.31 -7.89 -12.70
CA ILE A 183 -8.49 -7.90 -11.49
C ILE A 183 -9.38 -8.14 -10.27
N GLY A 184 -10.38 -7.28 -10.07
CA GLY A 184 -11.30 -7.38 -8.96
C GLY A 184 -12.15 -8.65 -8.98
N ARG A 185 -12.58 -9.11 -10.17
CA ARG A 185 -13.28 -10.40 -10.30
C ARG A 185 -12.45 -11.57 -9.79
N VAL A 186 -11.16 -11.60 -10.11
CA VAL A 186 -10.25 -12.68 -9.69
C VAL A 186 -10.03 -12.66 -8.17
N ILE A 187 -9.82 -11.48 -7.60
CA ILE A 187 -9.64 -11.29 -6.15
C ILE A 187 -10.90 -11.71 -5.40
N GLU A 188 -12.06 -11.15 -5.73
CA GLU A 188 -13.31 -11.43 -5.02
C GLU A 188 -13.74 -12.90 -5.16
N SER A 189 -13.57 -13.49 -6.34
CA SER A 189 -13.86 -14.92 -6.54
C SER A 189 -12.98 -15.82 -5.67
N TYR A 190 -11.72 -15.44 -5.46
CA TYR A 190 -10.81 -16.17 -4.58
C TYR A 190 -11.16 -15.96 -3.10
N ALA A 191 -11.34 -14.71 -2.67
CA ALA A 191 -11.68 -14.35 -1.29
C ALA A 191 -12.99 -15.01 -0.81
N LYS A 192 -14.01 -15.07 -1.69
CA LYS A 192 -15.32 -15.68 -1.40
C LYS A 192 -15.24 -17.15 -0.97
N ARG A 193 -14.22 -17.89 -1.41
CA ARG A 193 -14.03 -19.31 -1.03
C ARG A 193 -13.74 -19.50 0.46
N PHE A 194 -13.32 -18.43 1.14
CA PHE A 194 -12.96 -18.43 2.55
C PHE A 194 -13.89 -17.58 3.42
N GLY A 195 -14.93 -16.98 2.81
CA GLY A 195 -15.85 -16.08 3.51
C GLY A 195 -15.26 -14.72 3.88
N TYR A 196 -14.17 -14.30 3.22
CA TYR A 196 -13.53 -13.01 3.47
C TYR A 196 -14.26 -11.85 2.80
N GLY A 197 -14.24 -10.69 3.45
CA GLY A 197 -14.63 -9.42 2.87
C GLY A 197 -13.55 -8.89 1.91
N VAL A 198 -13.98 -8.07 0.95
CA VAL A 198 -13.11 -7.35 0.01
C VAL A 198 -13.47 -5.88 0.09
N VAL A 199 -12.54 -5.04 0.56
CA VAL A 199 -12.74 -3.60 0.71
C VAL A 199 -13.03 -2.96 -0.66
N ARG A 200 -13.96 -1.99 -0.67
CA ARG A 200 -14.53 -1.41 -1.91
C ARG A 200 -14.16 0.05 -2.15
N ASP A 201 -13.99 0.83 -1.09
CA ASP A 201 -13.78 2.27 -1.18
C ASP A 201 -12.31 2.67 -1.36
N PHE A 202 -11.40 1.68 -1.24
CA PHE A 202 -9.96 1.80 -1.47
C PHE A 202 -9.54 0.80 -2.55
N THR A 203 -8.82 1.29 -3.55
CA THR A 203 -8.57 0.59 -4.82
C THR A 203 -7.14 0.82 -5.25
N GLY A 204 -6.60 -0.08 -6.07
CA GLY A 204 -5.36 0.21 -6.78
C GLY A 204 -5.51 1.44 -7.66
N HIS A 205 -4.39 2.05 -8.02
CA HIS A 205 -4.37 3.30 -8.74
C HIS A 205 -3.29 3.32 -9.82
N GLY A 206 -3.49 4.16 -10.84
CA GLY A 206 -2.38 4.50 -11.72
C GLY A 206 -1.31 5.28 -10.95
N ILE A 207 -0.05 4.98 -11.24
CA ILE A 207 1.12 5.55 -10.57
C ILE A 207 2.23 5.78 -11.58
N ASN A 208 2.92 6.91 -11.49
CA ASN A 208 4.03 7.30 -12.38
C ASN A 208 4.74 8.53 -11.81
N SER A 209 4.75 9.65 -12.55
CA SER A 209 5.15 10.96 -12.01
C SER A 209 4.10 11.58 -11.08
N SER A 210 2.86 11.11 -11.14
CA SER A 210 1.85 11.29 -10.10
C SER A 210 1.85 10.10 -9.14
N PHE A 211 1.70 10.38 -7.84
CA PHE A 211 1.48 9.36 -6.82
C PHE A 211 0.17 8.60 -7.11
N HIS A 212 -0.92 9.33 -7.39
CA HIS A 212 -2.20 8.77 -7.81
C HIS A 212 -2.66 9.47 -9.11
N SER A 213 -2.66 8.77 -10.25
CA SER A 213 -2.96 9.35 -11.57
C SER A 213 -4.45 9.58 -11.83
N GLY A 214 -5.32 8.87 -11.09
CA GLY A 214 -6.78 8.85 -11.29
C GLY A 214 -7.30 7.63 -12.05
N LEU A 215 -6.42 6.81 -12.64
CA LEU A 215 -6.79 5.44 -13.03
C LEU A 215 -7.16 4.65 -11.77
N ILE A 216 -8.32 4.00 -11.78
CA ILE A 216 -8.87 3.23 -10.65
C ILE A 216 -8.83 1.74 -11.00
N ILE A 217 -8.30 0.92 -10.09
CA ILE A 217 -8.18 -0.54 -10.20
C ILE A 217 -8.93 -1.21 -9.04
N PRO A 218 -10.23 -1.53 -9.20
CA PRO A 218 -11.01 -2.14 -8.12
C PRO A 218 -10.56 -3.56 -7.79
N HIS A 219 -10.64 -3.91 -6.50
CA HIS A 219 -10.34 -5.25 -5.98
C HIS A 219 -11.57 -6.16 -5.88
N TYR A 220 -12.76 -5.64 -6.18
CA TYR A 220 -14.04 -6.36 -6.24
C TYR A 220 -14.58 -6.42 -7.68
N ASP A 221 -15.53 -7.32 -7.97
CA ASP A 221 -16.12 -7.44 -9.31
C ASP A 221 -16.98 -6.21 -9.64
N SER A 222 -16.32 -5.22 -10.24
CA SER A 222 -16.92 -4.00 -10.73
C SER A 222 -17.05 -4.05 -12.25
N PRO A 223 -18.23 -4.36 -12.81
CA PRO A 223 -18.43 -4.42 -14.26
C PRO A 223 -18.20 -3.06 -14.94
N HIS A 224 -18.25 -1.96 -14.17
CA HIS A 224 -18.05 -0.60 -14.67
C HIS A 224 -16.58 -0.22 -14.89
N ALA A 225 -15.64 -0.97 -14.30
CA ALA A 225 -14.20 -0.73 -14.46
C ALA A 225 -13.69 -1.24 -15.83
N THR A 226 -14.04 -0.49 -16.87
CA THR A 226 -13.94 -0.92 -18.27
C THR A 226 -12.66 -0.45 -18.98
N THR A 227 -11.75 0.25 -18.30
CA THR A 227 -10.47 0.68 -18.85
C THR A 227 -9.70 -0.51 -19.41
N VAL A 228 -9.25 -0.42 -20.66
CA VAL A 228 -8.49 -1.47 -21.35
C VAL A 228 -7.01 -1.31 -21.02
N MET A 229 -6.40 -2.37 -20.50
CA MET A 229 -4.97 -2.46 -20.22
C MET A 229 -4.17 -2.48 -21.52
N ARG A 230 -3.12 -1.66 -21.60
CA ARG A 230 -2.24 -1.49 -22.76
C ARG A 230 -0.78 -1.58 -22.31
N PRO A 231 0.14 -2.11 -23.14
CA PRO A 231 1.57 -2.11 -22.83
C PRO A 231 2.06 -0.72 -22.42
N GLY A 232 2.93 -0.66 -21.40
CA GLY A 232 3.44 0.57 -20.80
C GLY A 232 2.51 1.22 -19.78
N MET A 233 1.27 0.76 -19.59
CA MET A 233 0.44 1.25 -18.48
C MET A 233 1.04 0.84 -17.14
N THR A 234 1.10 1.79 -16.20
CA THR A 234 1.61 1.55 -14.84
C THR A 234 0.53 1.79 -13.79
N PHE A 235 0.36 0.83 -12.89
CA PHE A 235 -0.65 0.90 -11.83
C PHE A 235 -0.33 -0.08 -10.69
N THR A 236 -0.96 0.13 -9.55
CA THR A 236 -0.91 -0.74 -8.37
C THR A 236 -2.05 -1.75 -8.39
N ILE A 237 -1.81 -2.92 -7.81
CA ILE A 237 -2.85 -3.83 -7.35
C ILE A 237 -2.58 -4.07 -5.87
N GLU A 238 -3.55 -3.76 -5.01
CA GLU A 238 -3.33 -3.63 -3.55
C GLU A 238 -4.50 -4.20 -2.71
N PRO A 239 -4.94 -5.46 -2.93
CA PRO A 239 -6.15 -6.00 -2.32
C PRO A 239 -6.10 -5.99 -0.79
N MET A 240 -7.14 -5.45 -0.17
CA MET A 240 -7.41 -5.51 1.26
C MET A 240 -8.51 -6.54 1.53
N LEU A 241 -8.15 -7.66 2.17
CA LEU A 241 -9.11 -8.70 2.56
C LEU A 241 -9.35 -8.66 4.07
N THR A 242 -10.60 -8.86 4.46
CA THR A 242 -11.02 -8.80 5.88
C THR A 242 -11.58 -10.15 6.35
N LEU A 243 -11.40 -10.48 7.63
CA LEU A 243 -12.05 -11.66 8.25
C LEU A 243 -13.58 -11.51 8.40
N GLY A 244 -14.12 -10.34 8.10
CA GLY A 244 -15.50 -9.98 8.38
C GLY A 244 -16.10 -9.11 7.30
N THR A 245 -16.68 -7.99 7.72
CA THR A 245 -17.28 -7.05 6.78
C THR A 245 -16.23 -6.29 5.96
N HIS A 246 -16.63 -5.84 4.78
CA HIS A 246 -15.85 -4.90 3.96
C HIS A 246 -16.17 -3.43 4.29
N GLU A 247 -17.23 -3.20 5.08
CA GLU A 247 -17.59 -1.87 5.55
C GLU A 247 -16.51 -1.34 6.50
N HIS A 248 -16.30 -0.04 6.47
CA HIS A 248 -15.27 0.62 7.25
C HIS A 248 -15.83 1.81 8.03
N ASP A 249 -15.11 2.21 9.07
CA ASP A 249 -15.18 3.54 9.65
C ASP A 249 -13.83 4.25 9.44
N MET A 250 -13.83 5.58 9.49
CA MET A 250 -12.61 6.39 9.48
C MET A 250 -12.45 7.06 10.84
N TRP A 251 -11.23 7.09 11.37
CA TRP A 251 -10.91 7.80 12.61
C TRP A 251 -10.98 9.32 12.40
N ASP A 252 -11.08 10.06 13.51
CA ASP A 252 -11.13 11.54 13.50
C ASP A 252 -9.83 12.19 12.99
N ASP A 253 -8.76 11.40 12.82
CA ASP A 253 -7.51 11.84 12.19
C ASP A 253 -7.63 12.05 10.66
N GLY A 254 -8.75 11.62 10.05
CA GLY A 254 -9.04 11.77 8.63
C GLY A 254 -8.29 10.81 7.72
N TRP A 255 -7.55 9.85 8.28
CA TRP A 255 -6.69 8.92 7.54
C TRP A 255 -6.93 7.47 7.91
N THR A 256 -6.90 7.13 9.20
CA THR A 256 -6.89 5.74 9.65
C THR A 256 -8.24 5.10 9.35
N VAL A 257 -8.23 4.09 8.49
CA VAL A 257 -9.42 3.34 8.07
C VAL A 257 -9.47 2.03 8.84
N VAL A 258 -10.58 1.73 9.50
CA VAL A 258 -10.73 0.48 10.29
C VAL A 258 -11.95 -0.31 9.83
N THR A 259 -11.88 -1.64 9.90
CA THR A 259 -13.04 -2.51 9.64
C THR A 259 -14.17 -2.17 10.61
N LYS A 260 -15.41 -2.03 10.12
CA LYS A 260 -16.55 -1.62 10.95
C LYS A 260 -16.90 -2.61 12.06
N ASP A 261 -16.61 -3.90 11.85
CA ASP A 261 -16.76 -4.95 12.87
C ASP A 261 -15.49 -5.18 13.71
N ARG A 262 -14.44 -4.37 13.48
CA ARG A 262 -13.13 -4.41 14.15
C ARG A 262 -12.43 -5.76 14.06
N LYS A 263 -12.75 -6.56 13.04
CA LYS A 263 -12.00 -7.78 12.72
C LYS A 263 -10.75 -7.47 11.91
N ARG A 264 -9.78 -8.38 11.97
CA ARG A 264 -8.49 -8.23 11.29
C ARG A 264 -8.64 -8.17 9.77
N THR A 265 -7.72 -7.45 9.16
CA THR A 265 -7.57 -7.24 7.72
C THR A 265 -6.10 -7.37 7.34
N ALA A 266 -5.83 -7.74 6.09
CA ALA A 266 -4.49 -7.80 5.56
C ALA A 266 -4.47 -7.25 4.13
N GLN A 267 -3.35 -6.63 3.77
CA GLN A 267 -3.09 -6.04 2.47
C GLN A 267 -1.71 -6.45 1.94
N PHE A 268 -1.62 -6.58 0.63
CA PHE A 268 -0.36 -6.70 -0.11
C PHE A 268 -0.48 -5.89 -1.39
N GLU A 269 0.64 -5.32 -1.85
CA GLU A 269 0.65 -4.49 -3.04
C GLU A 269 1.91 -4.64 -3.86
N HIS A 270 1.73 -4.49 -5.18
CA HIS A 270 2.80 -4.17 -6.09
C HIS A 270 2.40 -3.10 -7.12
N THR A 271 3.31 -2.16 -7.37
CA THR A 271 3.38 -1.41 -8.63
C THR A 271 3.79 -2.32 -9.79
N LEU A 272 3.03 -2.27 -10.88
CA LEU A 272 3.24 -3.06 -12.09
C LEU A 272 3.38 -2.18 -13.33
N VAL A 273 4.04 -2.71 -14.36
CA VAL A 273 3.88 -2.25 -15.75
C VAL A 273 3.26 -3.36 -16.60
N VAL A 274 2.28 -3.01 -17.44
CA VAL A 274 1.73 -3.94 -18.43
C VAL A 274 2.76 -4.14 -19.55
N THR A 275 3.06 -5.40 -19.88
CA THR A 275 3.95 -5.77 -20.99
C THR A 275 3.15 -6.35 -22.14
N ASP A 276 3.78 -6.64 -23.29
CA ASP A 276 3.11 -7.21 -24.46
C ASP A 276 2.41 -8.55 -24.20
N THR A 277 2.83 -9.28 -23.15
CA THR A 277 2.31 -10.63 -22.84
C THR A 277 1.68 -10.75 -21.46
N GLY A 278 1.79 -9.73 -20.59
CA GLY A 278 1.33 -9.80 -19.20
C GLY A 278 1.64 -8.55 -18.39
N ALA A 279 2.30 -8.73 -17.26
CA ALA A 279 2.79 -7.67 -16.38
C ALA A 279 4.20 -7.97 -15.87
N GLU A 280 4.94 -6.93 -15.56
CA GLU A 280 6.20 -6.95 -14.82
C GLU A 280 6.00 -6.21 -13.48
N ILE A 281 6.55 -6.76 -12.41
CA ILE A 281 6.53 -6.15 -11.07
C ILE A 281 7.73 -5.20 -10.95
N LEU A 282 7.49 -3.93 -10.61
CA LEU A 282 8.54 -2.91 -10.49
C LEU A 282 9.06 -2.74 -9.05
N THR A 283 8.41 -3.40 -8.09
CA THR A 283 8.66 -3.28 -6.64
C THR A 283 9.15 -4.60 -6.03
N LEU A 284 10.12 -5.23 -6.71
CA LEU A 284 10.95 -6.28 -6.15
C LEU A 284 12.28 -5.65 -5.65
N PRO A 285 12.86 -6.15 -4.54
CA PRO A 285 14.10 -5.64 -3.97
C PRO A 285 15.33 -5.84 -4.87
#